data_AF-A0A379D946-F1
#
_entry.id   AF-A0A379D946-F1
#
_cell.length_a   1.000
_cell.length_b   1.000
_cell.length_c   1.000
_cell.angle_alpha   90.00
_cell.angle_beta   90.00
_cell.angle_gamma   90.00
#
_symmetry.space_group_name_H-M   'P 1'
#
loop_
_entity.id
_entity.type
_entity.pdbx_description
1 polymer ?
#
loop_
_entity_poly.entity_id
_entity_poly.type
_entity_poly.pdbx_seq_one_letter_code
_entity_poly.pdbx_strand_id
1 'polypeptide(L)'
;MFETLKPMDPFFESIYASQILDTLKKTGFESIDSGINIIASNEVMRLKNFCNTEYVPERLYYLLYEMILGSFLENMYVLGKLPDEFDIDSLVGRVQLGDTSVELKGSTNINDMSEQKLMYWIGLLRGRWKKEAIICRKISW
;
A
#
# COMPACT_ATOMS: atom_id res chain seq x y z
N MET A 1 -0.89 -19.19 -11.09
CA MET A 1 0.15 -19.95 -10.37
C MET A 1 1.21 -18.96 -9.94
N PHE A 2 1.41 -18.77 -8.63
CA PHE A 2 2.26 -17.73 -8.02
C PHE A 2 3.77 -18.04 -8.14
N GLU A 3 4.20 -18.57 -9.27
CA GLU A 3 5.54 -19.14 -9.46
C GLU A 3 6.56 -18.16 -10.07
N THR A 4 6.17 -16.93 -10.37
CA THR A 4 7.04 -15.97 -11.09
C THR A 4 7.50 -14.76 -10.28
N LEU A 5 7.28 -14.76 -8.95
CA LEU A 5 7.95 -13.80 -8.06
C LEU A 5 9.39 -14.27 -7.82
N LYS A 6 10.27 -14.07 -8.81
CA LYS A 6 11.70 -14.02 -8.52
C LYS A 6 11.95 -12.76 -7.69
N PRO A 7 12.51 -12.88 -6.47
CA PRO A 7 12.70 -11.74 -5.59
C PRO A 7 13.66 -10.76 -6.25
N MET A 8 13.21 -9.53 -6.46
CA MET A 8 14.00 -8.48 -7.11
C MET A 8 15.12 -7.93 -6.21
N ASP A 9 15.20 -8.38 -4.96
CA ASP A 9 16.25 -8.06 -4.00
C ASP A 9 16.01 -8.98 -2.77
N PRO A 10 17.02 -9.55 -2.08
CA PRO A 10 16.84 -10.18 -0.76
C PRO A 10 16.04 -9.30 0.23
N PHE A 11 16.07 -7.99 0.03
CA PHE A 11 15.26 -6.99 0.71
C PHE A 11 13.73 -7.19 0.52
N PHE A 12 13.26 -7.67 -0.63
CA PHE A 12 11.84 -7.96 -0.87
C PHE A 12 11.35 -9.21 -0.15
N GLU A 13 12.21 -10.19 0.11
CA GLU A 13 11.87 -11.31 1.01
C GLU A 13 11.73 -10.83 2.47
N SER A 14 12.42 -9.75 2.85
CA SER A 14 12.42 -9.20 4.21
C SER A 14 11.28 -8.23 4.52
N ILE A 15 10.70 -7.57 3.51
CA ILE A 15 9.55 -6.66 3.69
C ILE A 15 8.29 -7.42 3.35
N TYR A 16 7.55 -7.84 4.37
CA TYR A 16 6.08 -7.96 4.41
C TYR A 16 5.36 -8.44 3.14
N ALA A 17 6.01 -9.14 2.22
CA ALA A 17 5.47 -9.52 0.93
C ALA A 17 4.36 -10.56 1.13
N SER A 18 4.57 -11.43 2.12
CA SER A 18 3.53 -12.30 2.68
C SER A 18 2.35 -11.53 3.23
N GLN A 19 2.56 -10.40 3.91
CA GLN A 19 1.46 -9.57 4.43
C GLN A 19 0.72 -8.80 3.34
N ILE A 20 1.42 -8.30 2.31
CA ILE A 20 0.78 -7.65 1.15
C ILE A 20 -0.08 -8.69 0.44
N LEU A 21 0.47 -9.87 0.21
CA LEU A 21 -0.21 -10.97 -0.47
C LEU A 21 -1.39 -11.49 0.33
N ASP A 22 -1.25 -11.68 1.64
CA ASP A 22 -2.35 -12.05 2.53
C ASP A 22 -3.43 -10.98 2.60
N THR A 23 -3.03 -9.71 2.55
CA THR A 23 -3.98 -8.59 2.56
C THR A 23 -4.77 -8.56 1.27
N LEU A 24 -4.11 -8.64 0.11
CA LEU A 24 -4.79 -8.66 -1.20
C LEU A 24 -5.69 -9.88 -1.38
N LYS A 25 -5.27 -11.07 -0.92
CA LYS A 25 -6.12 -12.26 -0.97
C LYS A 25 -7.44 -12.09 -0.20
N LYS A 26 -7.37 -11.48 0.98
CA LYS A 26 -8.55 -11.28 1.83
C LYS A 26 -9.53 -10.25 1.25
N THR A 27 -9.07 -9.44 0.32
CA THR A 27 -9.89 -8.41 -0.33
C THR A 27 -10.47 -8.88 -1.65
N GLY A 28 -10.41 -10.19 -1.92
CA GLY A 28 -10.99 -10.80 -3.11
C GLY A 28 -10.05 -10.90 -4.31
N PHE A 29 -8.77 -10.54 -4.20
CA PHE A 29 -7.83 -10.82 -5.30
C PHE A 29 -7.51 -12.31 -5.39
N GLU A 30 -7.88 -12.93 -6.51
CA GLU A 30 -7.54 -14.33 -6.81
C GLU A 30 -6.07 -14.49 -7.25
N SER A 31 -5.50 -13.44 -7.85
CA SER A 31 -4.12 -13.40 -8.31
C SER A 31 -3.53 -12.00 -8.18
N ILE A 32 -2.20 -11.92 -8.12
CA ILE A 32 -1.48 -10.65 -8.06
C ILE A 32 -0.91 -10.35 -9.43
N ASP A 33 -1.24 -9.16 -9.95
CA ASP A 33 -0.67 -8.65 -11.19
C ASP A 33 0.85 -8.44 -11.01
N SER A 34 1.64 -8.92 -11.98
CA SER A 34 3.10 -8.76 -12.00
C SER A 34 3.57 -7.31 -11.91
N GLY A 35 2.70 -6.34 -12.24
CA GLY A 35 2.94 -4.91 -12.09
C GLY A 35 3.23 -4.48 -10.65
N ILE A 36 2.87 -5.30 -9.64
CA ILE A 36 3.23 -5.03 -8.24
C ILE A 36 4.73 -4.88 -8.03
N ASN A 37 5.56 -5.62 -8.79
CA ASN A 37 7.02 -5.56 -8.68
C ASN A 37 7.56 -4.20 -9.15
N ILE A 38 6.98 -3.67 -10.23
CA ILE A 38 7.33 -2.37 -10.78
C ILE A 38 6.90 -1.27 -9.80
N ILE A 39 5.67 -1.35 -9.29
CA ILE A 39 5.15 -0.41 -8.28
C ILE A 39 6.06 -0.42 -7.05
N ALA A 40 6.42 -1.60 -6.57
CA ALA A 40 7.23 -1.72 -5.38
C ALA A 40 8.66 -1.19 -5.57
N SER A 41 9.26 -1.44 -6.73
CA SER A 41 10.54 -0.84 -7.10
C SER A 41 10.48 0.70 -7.12
N ASN A 42 9.39 1.25 -7.67
CA ASN A 42 9.18 2.70 -7.72
C ASN A 42 9.00 3.32 -6.34
N GLU A 43 8.21 2.70 -5.44
CA GLU A 43 8.01 3.23 -4.09
C GLU A 43 9.28 3.10 -3.23
N VAL A 44 10.07 2.04 -3.40
CA VAL A 44 11.40 1.91 -2.78
C VAL A 44 12.31 3.05 -3.22
N MET A 45 12.42 3.29 -4.53
CA MET A 45 13.24 4.39 -5.07
C MET A 45 12.74 5.75 -4.59
N ARG A 46 11.43 5.97 -4.56
CA ARG A 46 10.82 7.21 -4.09
C ARG A 46 11.20 7.51 -2.64
N LEU A 47 11.16 6.51 -1.77
CA LEU A 47 11.49 6.65 -0.36
C LEU A 47 12.99 6.88 -0.16
N LYS A 48 13.85 6.12 -0.85
CA LYS A 48 15.31 6.32 -0.88
C LYS A 48 15.68 7.73 -1.30
N ASN A 49 15.08 8.22 -2.39
CA ASN A 49 15.31 9.57 -2.91
C ASN A 49 14.84 10.65 -1.93
N PHE A 50 13.68 10.45 -1.30
CA PHE A 50 13.16 11.40 -0.32
C PHE A 50 14.05 11.49 0.93
N CYS A 51 14.51 10.34 1.42
CA CYS A 51 15.39 10.26 2.59
C CYS A 51 16.86 10.55 2.25
N ASN A 52 17.23 10.61 0.97
CA ASN A 52 18.61 10.72 0.50
C ASN A 52 19.50 9.60 1.09
N THR A 53 19.04 8.36 0.95
CA THR A 53 19.72 7.17 1.46
C THR A 53 19.81 6.08 0.40
N GLU A 54 20.90 5.30 0.40
CA GLU A 54 21.07 4.15 -0.50
C GLU A 54 20.14 2.98 -0.17
N TYR A 55 19.73 2.89 1.10
CA TYR A 55 18.85 1.86 1.64
C TYR A 55 17.63 2.51 2.29
N VAL A 56 16.50 1.82 2.29
CA VAL A 56 15.33 2.27 3.06
C VAL A 56 15.62 1.99 4.54
N PRO A 57 15.49 2.99 5.44
CA PRO A 57 15.59 2.79 6.87
C PRO A 57 14.54 1.78 7.37
N GLU A 58 14.93 0.86 8.26
CA GLU A 58 14.06 -0.19 8.81
C GLU A 58 12.77 0.35 9.42
N ARG A 59 12.86 1.47 10.14
CA ARG A 59 11.69 2.15 10.71
C ARG A 59 10.64 2.53 9.66
N LEU A 60 11.01 2.69 8.39
CA LEU A 60 10.10 3.07 7.32
C LEU A 60 9.53 1.86 6.55
N TYR A 61 9.86 0.61 6.93
CA TYR A 61 9.37 -0.57 6.20
C TYR A 61 7.84 -0.70 6.23
N TYR A 62 7.20 -0.37 7.36
CA TYR A 62 5.73 -0.38 7.43
C TYR A 62 5.11 0.69 6.51
N LEU A 63 5.74 1.85 6.38
CA LEU A 63 5.28 2.90 5.45
C LEU A 63 5.49 2.48 4.01
N LEU A 64 6.61 1.84 3.71
CA LEU A 64 6.88 1.31 2.38
C LEU A 64 5.84 0.25 2.00
N TYR A 65 5.45 -0.62 2.93
CA TYR A 65 4.32 -1.54 2.76
C TYR A 65 3.03 -0.80 2.39
N GLU A 66 2.66 0.24 3.15
CA GLU A 66 1.45 1.04 2.90
C GLU A 66 1.50 1.75 1.54
N MET A 67 2.65 2.32 1.19
CA MET A 67 2.88 2.99 -0.09
C MET A 67 2.67 2.01 -1.26
N ILE A 68 3.24 0.80 -1.17
CA ILE A 68 3.11 -0.22 -2.21
C ILE A 68 1.66 -0.66 -2.35
N LEU A 69 0.99 -0.97 -1.23
CA LEU A 69 -0.40 -1.41 -1.23
C LEU A 69 -1.33 -0.33 -1.80
N GLY A 70 -1.15 0.92 -1.38
CA GLY A 70 -1.94 2.04 -1.86
C GLY A 70 -1.74 2.31 -3.35
N SER A 71 -0.49 2.31 -3.83
CA SER A 71 -0.18 2.50 -5.25
C SER A 71 -0.66 1.32 -6.11
N PHE A 72 -0.64 0.09 -5.59
CA PHE A 72 -1.19 -1.08 -6.28
C PHE A 72 -2.70 -1.02 -6.42
N LEU A 73 -3.42 -0.73 -5.33
CA LEU A 73 -4.88 -0.65 -5.37
C LEU A 73 -5.37 0.51 -6.24
N GLU A 74 -4.68 1.65 -6.21
CA GLU A 74 -4.97 2.76 -7.13
C GLU A 74 -4.79 2.32 -8.59
N ASN A 75 -3.69 1.62 -8.88
CA ASN A 75 -3.43 1.11 -10.22
C ASN A 75 -4.53 0.15 -10.69
N MET A 76 -4.93 -0.80 -9.83
CA MET A 76 -6.01 -1.74 -10.13
C MET A 76 -7.36 -1.02 -10.31
N TYR A 77 -7.66 -0.02 -9.49
CA TYR A 77 -8.86 0.82 -9.63
C TYR A 77 -8.88 1.56 -10.97
N VAL A 78 -7.80 2.26 -11.31
CA VAL A 78 -7.69 3.03 -12.58
C VAL A 78 -7.79 2.11 -13.81
N LEU A 79 -7.28 0.87 -13.71
CA LEU A 79 -7.38 -0.12 -14.78
C LEU A 79 -8.71 -0.86 -14.83
N GLY A 80 -9.64 -0.61 -13.90
CA GLY A 80 -10.89 -1.37 -13.80
C GLY A 80 -10.68 -2.85 -13.49
N LYS A 81 -9.58 -3.19 -12.78
CA LYS A 81 -9.15 -4.55 -12.42
C LYS A 81 -9.36 -4.87 -10.94
N LEU A 82 -10.15 -4.07 -10.23
CA LEU A 82 -10.54 -4.45 -8.88
C LEU A 82 -11.45 -5.70 -8.93
N PRO A 83 -11.36 -6.60 -7.95
CA PRO A 83 -12.29 -7.71 -7.81
C PRO A 83 -13.75 -7.23 -7.74
N ASP A 84 -14.67 -8.01 -8.31
CA ASP A 84 -16.11 -7.70 -8.26
C ASP A 84 -16.64 -7.69 -6.82
N GLU A 85 -16.09 -8.54 -5.95
CA GLU A 85 -16.38 -8.59 -4.51
C GLU A 85 -15.22 -8.02 -3.68
N PHE A 86 -14.87 -6.76 -3.92
CA PHE A 86 -13.78 -6.11 -3.17
C PHE A 86 -14.23 -5.72 -1.75
N ASP A 87 -13.76 -6.48 -0.75
CA ASP A 87 -14.08 -6.24 0.67
C ASP A 87 -13.13 -5.22 1.32
N ILE A 88 -13.55 -3.95 1.34
CA ILE A 88 -12.83 -2.84 1.99
C ILE A 88 -12.89 -2.94 3.52
N ASP A 89 -14.00 -3.41 4.09
CA ASP A 89 -14.17 -3.42 5.53
C ASP A 89 -13.18 -4.41 6.18
N SER A 90 -12.82 -5.49 5.46
CA SER A 90 -11.73 -6.41 5.83
C SER A 90 -10.33 -5.78 5.83
N LEU A 91 -10.09 -4.74 5.03
CA LEU A 91 -8.84 -3.95 4.97
C LEU A 91 -8.78 -2.94 6.10
N VAL A 92 -9.86 -2.15 6.26
CA VAL A 92 -9.92 -1.04 7.20
C VAL A 92 -9.83 -1.53 8.65
N GLY A 93 -10.44 -2.69 8.97
CA GLY A 93 -10.35 -3.28 10.31
C GLY A 93 -8.95 -3.75 10.73
N ARG A 94 -8.04 -3.99 9.77
CA ARG A 94 -6.63 -4.32 10.06
C ARG A 94 -5.70 -3.12 10.02
N VAL A 95 -6.09 -2.04 9.34
CA VAL A 95 -5.39 -0.75 9.34
C VAL A 95 -6.03 0.18 10.38
N GLN A 96 -6.29 -0.35 11.58
CA GLN A 96 -6.33 0.47 12.78
C GLN A 96 -4.91 0.97 13.06
N LEU A 97 -4.66 2.16 12.53
CA LEU A 97 -3.48 2.99 12.72
C LEU A 97 -3.47 3.53 14.17
N GLY A 98 -3.16 2.66 15.14
CA GLY A 98 -3.08 3.03 16.55
C GLY A 98 -4.39 3.62 17.10
N ASP A 99 -4.29 4.71 17.86
CA ASP A 99 -5.36 5.30 18.72
C ASP A 99 -6.40 6.19 17.99
N THR A 100 -6.49 6.14 16.66
CA THR A 100 -7.41 7.00 15.89
C THR A 100 -8.51 6.22 15.18
N SER A 101 -9.74 6.30 15.70
CA SER A 101 -10.95 5.86 15.00
C SER A 101 -11.45 6.99 14.09
N VAL A 102 -11.55 6.74 12.78
CA VAL A 102 -12.17 7.68 11.84
C VAL A 102 -13.58 7.19 11.52
N GLU A 103 -14.60 7.85 12.08
CA GLU A 103 -16.00 7.65 11.67
C GLU A 103 -16.24 8.33 10.31
N LEU A 104 -16.37 7.53 9.27
CA LEU A 104 -16.69 8.01 7.92
C LEU A 104 -18.20 8.24 7.81
N LYS A 105 -18.66 9.48 8.00
CA LYS A 105 -20.04 9.88 7.69
C LYS A 105 -20.25 9.90 6.17
N GLY A 106 -21.02 8.95 5.65
CA GLY A 106 -21.30 8.80 4.22
C GLY A 106 -22.80 8.76 3.88
N SER A 107 -23.13 9.37 2.75
CA SER A 107 -24.45 9.54 2.12
C SER A 107 -25.05 8.22 1.57
N THR A 108 -26.38 8.20 1.42
CA THR A 108 -27.34 7.10 1.21
C THR A 108 -27.25 6.23 -0.07
N ASN A 109 -26.07 5.89 -0.59
CA ASN A 109 -25.92 4.85 -1.62
C ASN A 109 -24.77 3.90 -1.27
N ILE A 110 -25.08 2.61 -1.14
CA ILE A 110 -24.15 1.57 -0.66
C ILE A 110 -22.95 1.37 -1.60
N ASN A 111 -23.14 1.54 -2.92
CA ASN A 111 -22.06 1.42 -3.92
C ASN A 111 -21.20 2.69 -4.06
N ASP A 112 -21.76 3.89 -3.90
CA ASP A 112 -20.98 5.14 -3.87
C ASP A 112 -20.13 5.23 -2.59
N MET A 113 -20.63 4.66 -1.49
CA MET A 113 -19.95 4.68 -0.20
C MET A 113 -18.71 3.78 -0.18
N SER A 114 -18.74 2.62 -0.84
CA SER A 114 -17.58 1.72 -0.91
C SER A 114 -16.45 2.32 -1.74
N GLU A 115 -16.75 2.88 -2.90
CA GLU A 115 -15.75 3.52 -3.75
C GLU A 115 -15.10 4.75 -3.10
N GLN A 116 -15.90 5.63 -2.47
CA GLN A 116 -15.38 6.78 -1.75
C GLN A 116 -14.51 6.37 -0.55
N LYS A 117 -14.91 5.33 0.19
CA LYS A 117 -14.11 4.75 1.27
C LYS A 117 -12.77 4.21 0.75
N LEU A 118 -12.79 3.49 -0.37
CA LEU A 118 -11.58 2.96 -1.01
C LEU A 118 -10.63 4.09 -1.41
N MET A 119 -11.12 5.08 -2.13
CA MET A 119 -10.30 6.19 -2.62
C MET A 119 -9.74 7.04 -1.48
N TYR A 120 -10.54 7.26 -0.42
CA TYR A 120 -10.06 7.90 0.80
C TYR A 120 -8.94 7.10 1.45
N TRP A 121 -9.13 5.79 1.60
CA TRP A 121 -8.16 4.90 2.24
C TRP A 121 -6.86 4.79 1.44
N ILE A 122 -6.94 4.63 0.11
CA ILE A 122 -5.79 4.74 -0.82
C ILE A 122 -5.07 6.08 -0.62
N GLY A 123 -5.82 7.16 -0.50
CA GLY A 123 -5.27 8.50 -0.22
C GLY A 123 -4.51 8.56 1.10
N LEU A 124 -4.99 7.91 2.16
CA LEU A 124 -4.30 7.83 3.44
C LEU A 124 -2.97 7.09 3.34
N LEU A 125 -2.96 5.91 2.72
CA LEU A 125 -1.75 5.10 2.53
C LEU A 125 -0.68 5.86 1.75
N ARG A 126 -1.09 6.59 0.71
CA ARG A 126 -0.17 7.34 -0.17
C ARG A 126 0.24 8.70 0.38
N GLY A 127 -0.50 9.24 1.35
CA GLY A 127 -0.34 10.62 1.83
C GLY A 127 0.46 10.76 3.12
N ARG A 128 0.41 9.77 4.02
CA ARG A 128 0.94 9.91 5.39
C ARG A 128 2.47 9.74 5.48
N TRP A 129 3.07 8.99 4.58
CA TRP A 129 4.49 8.59 4.67
C TRP A 129 5.48 9.77 4.71
N LYS A 130 5.20 10.91 4.07
CA LYS A 130 6.16 12.04 4.01
C LYS A 130 6.51 12.61 5.39
N LYS A 131 5.51 12.71 6.29
CA LYS A 131 5.71 13.25 7.64
C LYS A 131 6.59 12.34 8.48
N GLU A 132 6.42 11.04 8.33
CA GLU A 132 7.20 10.03 9.04
C GLU A 132 8.57 9.79 8.39
N ALA A 133 8.70 9.93 7.07
CA ALA A 133 9.97 9.72 6.38
C ALA A 133 10.94 10.89 6.57
N ILE A 134 10.46 12.09 6.94
CA ILE A 134 11.29 13.30 7.01
C ILE A 134 12.36 13.20 8.10
N ILE A 135 12.06 12.49 9.20
CA ILE A 135 13.01 12.28 10.30
C ILE A 135 14.21 11.41 9.90
N CYS A 136 14.09 10.65 8.81
CA CYS A 136 15.16 9.82 8.29
C CYS A 136 15.93 10.48 7.15
N ARG A 137 15.61 11.74 6.79
CA ARG A 137 16.23 12.43 5.68
C ARG A 137 17.66 12.87 6.02
N LYS A 138 18.64 12.38 5.27
CA LYS A 138 20.02 12.85 5.33
C LYS A 138 20.17 14.13 4.50
N ILE A 139 20.51 15.24 5.16
CA ILE A 139 20.82 16.48 4.45
C ILE A 139 22.30 16.41 4.03
N SER A 140 22.53 16.40 2.73
CA SER A 140 23.86 16.53 2.11
C SER A 140 23.93 17.89 1.44
N TRP A 141 25.01 18.63 1.69
CA TRP A 141 25.30 19.94 1.11
C TRP A 141 26.47 19.82 0.16
#